data_AF-A0A9D5VL90-F1
#
_entry.id   AF-A0A9D5VL90-F1
#
_cell.length_a   1.000
_cell.length_b   1.000
_cell.length_c   1.000
_cell.angle_alpha   90.00
_cell.angle_beta   90.00
_cell.angle_gamma   90.00
#
_symmetry.space_group_name_H-M   'P 1'
#
loop_
_entity.id
_entity.type
_entity.pdbx_description
1 polymer ?
#
loop_
_entity_poly.entity_id
_entity_poly.type
_entity_poly.pdbx_seq_one_letter_code
_entity_poly.pdbx_strand_id
1 'polypeptide(L)'
;MKKKNSINHRNMSWPFALILLCFPTLLYGKLPPQYDKDHPYYFKYCTTSQWNPYRDEESGVGIPTGHAVIFLKGACVDHQYDQTSPPELHLCDEKKYDLSNPEVGVGISSDGHFTNTAFLAIPGLTPFMRGDLQEGERLTEERAKQLIESYAKAGYFSGLELKDQYLTPSEKAQFVQIQKQLEQATTPEERKAALLEKQKLGGKLSFGTDYAMSLSRYTYCINVPLNREIMGEVVEHLNAINRSLPNSKGCAWRGESKPTNDFVWDALHNNCAHTAHNALAAAGLVPCLQVDVPLSTQLKNLAIPGKVLLDAHKQSQKLPLDPQAIYDNPKQRRALLEHNWLPLQHDTFVEMLPFHKENEIYKDTAGFTYNHRPYLSVNLMSALIGKFVPIAPLREMANFLDSKAKKIKSLANNPHFAYGVDSPSLSLEEANALHREYFLNQYQRSFERLEKIKKSSSYQKQQKLASEQKDNQQKGKKVDQAAKEKAKEYLNFMERLEEQLRKQEQDLKNKP
;
A
#
# COMPACT_ATOMS: atom_id res chain seq x y z
N MET A 1 -23.68 60.17 5.20
CA MET A 1 -22.75 59.46 6.12
C MET A 1 -22.77 57.97 5.81
N LYS A 2 -21.75 57.43 5.13
CA LYS A 2 -21.54 55.98 4.94
C LYS A 2 -20.10 55.68 5.36
N LYS A 3 -19.91 54.93 6.45
CA LYS A 3 -18.59 54.51 6.95
C LYS A 3 -18.05 53.39 6.06
N LYS A 4 -16.97 53.68 5.32
CA LYS A 4 -16.08 52.68 4.70
C LYS A 4 -15.19 52.10 5.81
N ASN A 5 -15.27 50.79 6.04
CA ASN A 5 -14.27 50.07 6.83
C ASN A 5 -13.15 49.63 5.87
N SER A 6 -12.03 50.35 5.88
CA SER A 6 -10.77 49.91 5.27
C SER A 6 -10.10 48.92 6.20
N ILE A 7 -9.93 47.67 5.76
CA ILE A 7 -9.09 46.69 6.45
C ILE A 7 -7.64 47.01 6.10
N ASN A 8 -6.86 47.43 7.10
CA ASN A 8 -5.43 47.67 7.01
C ASN A 8 -4.69 46.33 6.91
N HIS A 9 -4.06 46.06 5.75
CA HIS A 9 -3.03 45.03 5.62
C HIS A 9 -1.74 45.52 6.29
N ARG A 10 -1.58 45.26 7.59
CA ARG A 10 -0.29 45.43 8.29
C ARG A 10 0.42 44.08 8.38
N ASN A 11 1.59 44.02 7.74
CA ASN A 11 2.79 43.28 8.12
C ASN A 11 2.57 41.86 8.64
N MET A 12 2.32 40.93 7.72
CA MET A 12 2.62 39.52 7.96
C MET A 12 4.15 39.37 7.93
N SER A 13 4.72 39.16 9.11
CA SER A 13 6.16 39.04 9.32
C SER A 13 6.75 37.90 8.47
N TRP A 14 7.99 38.12 8.04
CA TRP A 14 8.77 37.28 7.12
C TRP A 14 9.29 35.91 7.63
N PRO A 15 9.16 35.43 8.90
CA PRO A 15 9.83 34.18 9.28
C PRO A 15 9.13 32.90 8.76
N PHE A 16 7.94 32.99 8.15
CA PHE A 16 7.27 31.82 7.56
C PHE A 16 7.78 31.44 6.15
N ALA A 17 8.37 32.38 5.40
CA ALA A 17 8.84 32.10 4.04
C ALA A 17 10.13 31.26 4.00
N LEU A 18 11.00 31.37 5.02
CA LEU A 18 12.26 30.62 5.10
C LEU A 18 12.11 29.17 5.58
N ILE A 19 11.02 28.83 6.27
CA ILE A 19 10.78 27.46 6.78
C ILE A 19 10.26 26.52 5.67
N LEU A 20 9.78 27.06 4.54
CA LEU A 20 9.31 26.25 3.41
C LEU A 20 10.45 25.72 2.51
N LEU A 21 11.66 26.29 2.62
CA LEU A 21 12.81 26.01 1.74
C LEU A 21 13.74 24.87 2.21
N CYS A 22 13.57 24.36 3.43
CA CYS A 22 14.46 23.31 3.99
C CYS A 22 13.77 21.96 4.22
N PHE A 23 12.76 21.62 3.43
CA PHE A 23 12.17 20.27 3.46
C PHE A 23 12.75 19.46 2.31
N PRO A 24 13.32 18.27 2.58
CA PRO A 24 13.85 17.44 1.51
C PRO A 24 12.73 17.07 0.55
N THR A 25 12.89 17.48 -0.70
CA THR A 25 12.19 16.88 -1.83
C THR A 25 12.64 15.43 -1.88
N LEU A 26 11.74 14.51 -1.51
CA LEU A 26 11.89 13.11 -1.87
C LEU A 26 12.08 13.06 -3.39
N LEU A 27 13.17 12.45 -3.83
CA LEU A 27 13.28 12.10 -5.24
C LEU A 27 12.21 11.12 -5.60
N TYR A 28 11.63 11.42 -6.74
CA TYR A 28 10.75 10.50 -7.40
C TYR A 28 11.32 10.27 -8.80
N GLY A 29 12.00 9.14 -8.96
CA GLY A 29 12.44 8.67 -10.28
C GLY A 29 11.36 7.84 -10.95
N LYS A 30 11.43 7.67 -12.27
CA LYS A 30 10.73 6.57 -12.93
C LYS A 30 11.42 5.27 -12.51
N LEU A 31 10.64 4.21 -12.26
CA LEU A 31 11.19 2.88 -11.99
C LEU A 31 12.12 2.48 -13.16
N PRO A 32 13.39 2.08 -12.90
CA PRO A 32 14.29 1.68 -13.98
C PRO A 32 13.74 0.47 -14.72
N PRO A 33 13.83 0.38 -16.06
CA PRO A 33 13.34 -0.79 -16.81
C PRO A 33 13.96 -2.12 -16.37
N GLN A 34 15.19 -2.08 -15.86
CA GLN A 34 15.89 -3.26 -15.34
C GLN A 34 15.28 -3.78 -14.02
N TYR A 35 14.55 -2.94 -13.28
CA TYR A 35 13.96 -3.31 -12.00
C TYR A 35 12.98 -4.48 -12.12
N ASP A 36 12.10 -4.45 -13.13
CA ASP A 36 11.13 -5.53 -13.37
C ASP A 36 11.80 -6.86 -13.71
N LYS A 37 12.98 -6.81 -14.35
CA LYS A 37 13.79 -7.98 -14.69
C LYS A 37 14.52 -8.54 -13.46
N ASP A 38 15.02 -7.67 -12.59
CA ASP A 38 15.74 -8.08 -11.37
C ASP A 38 14.79 -8.56 -10.27
N HIS A 39 13.55 -8.06 -10.28
CA HIS A 39 12.55 -8.32 -9.23
C HIS A 39 11.24 -8.82 -9.86
N PRO A 40 11.16 -10.12 -10.22
CA PRO A 40 9.95 -10.72 -10.80
C PRO A 40 8.73 -10.66 -9.85
N TYR A 41 8.97 -10.45 -8.56
CA TYR A 41 7.97 -10.23 -7.53
C TYR A 41 8.30 -8.96 -6.74
N TYR A 42 7.37 -8.01 -6.70
CA TYR A 42 7.46 -6.85 -5.82
C TYR A 42 6.08 -6.36 -5.42
N PHE A 43 6.03 -5.74 -4.25
CA PHE A 43 4.86 -5.06 -3.74
C PHE A 43 5.01 -3.56 -3.99
N LYS A 44 4.15 -2.99 -4.84
CA LYS A 44 4.09 -1.56 -5.09
C LYS A 44 2.95 -0.95 -4.30
N TYR A 45 3.26 -0.33 -3.17
CA TYR A 45 2.28 0.45 -2.41
C TYR A 45 2.27 1.87 -2.95
N CYS A 46 1.09 2.43 -3.24
CA CYS A 46 0.95 3.81 -3.64
C CYS A 46 -0.06 4.57 -2.79
N THR A 47 0.29 5.82 -2.46
CA THR A 47 -0.63 6.82 -1.93
C THR A 47 -0.86 7.88 -3.00
N THR A 48 -2.09 8.37 -3.12
CA THR A 48 -2.43 9.35 -4.16
C THR A 48 -2.92 10.66 -3.56
N SER A 49 -2.90 11.74 -4.35
CA SER A 49 -3.57 13.00 -3.99
C SER A 49 -5.09 12.86 -4.01
N GLN A 50 -5.78 13.95 -3.65
CA GLN A 50 -7.23 14.06 -3.75
C GLN A 50 -7.67 14.03 -5.22
N TRP A 51 -8.82 13.42 -5.45
CA TRP A 51 -9.50 13.41 -6.73
C TRP A 51 -10.38 14.64 -6.90
N ASN A 52 -10.34 15.29 -8.08
CA ASN A 52 -11.03 16.55 -8.33
C ASN A 52 -11.53 16.60 -9.79
N PRO A 53 -12.73 16.11 -10.08
CA PRO A 53 -13.30 16.19 -11.42
C PRO A 53 -13.63 17.63 -11.84
N TYR A 54 -13.67 17.88 -13.17
CA TYR A 54 -14.22 19.11 -13.74
C TYR A 54 -15.73 19.20 -13.60
N ARG A 55 -16.42 18.05 -13.70
CA ARG A 55 -17.88 17.95 -13.71
C ARG A 55 -18.50 17.84 -12.31
N ASP A 56 -19.65 18.52 -12.21
CA ASP A 56 -20.73 18.49 -11.21
C ASP A 56 -20.31 18.44 -9.74
N GLU A 57 -20.71 19.47 -8.99
CA GLU A 57 -20.68 19.50 -7.52
C GLU A 57 -21.30 18.22 -6.91
N GLU A 58 -22.21 17.56 -7.64
CA GLU A 58 -22.85 16.30 -7.27
C GLU A 58 -21.90 15.10 -7.18
N SER A 59 -20.84 15.06 -8.01
CA SER A 59 -19.84 13.98 -8.00
C SER A 59 -18.97 14.02 -6.75
N GLY A 60 -18.94 15.18 -6.09
CA GLY A 60 -18.09 15.45 -4.94
C GLY A 60 -16.60 15.58 -5.28
N VAL A 61 -15.85 16.17 -4.36
CA VAL A 61 -14.38 16.13 -4.38
C VAL A 61 -13.97 14.96 -3.49
N GLY A 62 -12.93 14.22 -3.89
CA GLY A 62 -12.41 13.11 -3.09
C GLY A 62 -11.98 13.55 -1.68
N ILE A 63 -11.74 12.60 -0.78
CA ILE A 63 -11.29 12.95 0.58
C ILE A 63 -9.87 13.57 0.56
N PRO A 64 -9.58 14.60 1.39
CA PRO A 64 -8.27 15.27 1.40
C PRO A 64 -7.09 14.37 1.75
N THR A 65 -7.36 13.24 2.43
CA THR A 65 -6.34 12.24 2.80
C THR A 65 -5.82 11.44 1.62
N GLY A 66 -6.44 11.56 0.44
CA GLY A 66 -6.05 10.84 -0.76
C GLY A 66 -6.66 9.44 -0.83
N HIS A 67 -5.99 8.55 -1.57
CA HIS A 67 -6.35 7.14 -1.73
C HIS A 67 -5.11 6.26 -1.56
N ALA A 68 -5.31 5.00 -1.23
CA ALA A 68 -4.25 4.00 -1.16
C ALA A 68 -4.57 2.86 -2.13
N VAL A 69 -3.60 2.52 -2.96
CA VAL A 69 -3.70 1.42 -3.92
C VAL A 69 -2.43 0.58 -3.87
N ILE A 70 -2.51 -0.67 -4.31
CA ILE A 70 -1.33 -1.54 -4.41
C ILE A 70 -1.26 -2.16 -5.80
N PHE A 71 -0.05 -2.44 -6.28
CA PHE A 71 0.18 -3.26 -7.45
C PHE A 71 1.11 -4.41 -7.07
N LEU A 72 0.71 -5.63 -7.43
CA LEU A 72 1.42 -6.86 -7.10
C LEU A 72 2.03 -7.45 -8.37
N LYS A 73 3.34 -7.24 -8.54
CA LYS A 73 4.09 -7.83 -9.66
C LYS A 73 4.23 -9.35 -9.46
N GLY A 74 3.91 -10.13 -10.48
CA GLY A 74 3.96 -11.59 -10.42
C GLY A 74 2.74 -12.24 -9.76
N ALA A 75 1.70 -11.46 -9.43
CA ALA A 75 0.37 -11.96 -9.10
C ALA A 75 -0.60 -11.69 -10.25
N CYS A 76 -1.51 -12.62 -10.49
CA CYS A 76 -2.43 -12.64 -11.62
C CYS A 76 -3.88 -12.81 -11.11
N VAL A 77 -4.83 -12.33 -11.91
CA VAL A 77 -6.26 -12.52 -11.65
C VAL A 77 -6.73 -13.81 -12.30
N ASP A 78 -7.46 -14.64 -11.56
CA ASP A 78 -8.17 -15.78 -12.13
C ASP A 78 -9.58 -15.36 -12.56
N HIS A 79 -9.75 -15.15 -13.87
CA HIS A 79 -11.04 -14.89 -14.48
C HIS A 79 -11.80 -16.18 -14.85
N GLN A 80 -11.29 -17.38 -14.52
CA GLN A 80 -11.98 -18.64 -14.79
C GLN A 80 -13.20 -18.87 -13.88
N TYR A 81 -13.32 -18.10 -12.79
CA TYR A 81 -14.52 -18.11 -11.97
C TYR A 81 -15.69 -17.48 -12.73
N ASP A 82 -16.86 -18.08 -12.54
CA ASP A 82 -18.10 -17.66 -13.16
C ASP A 82 -18.31 -16.13 -13.03
N GLN A 83 -19.09 -15.54 -13.95
CA GLN A 83 -19.43 -14.12 -13.90
C GLN A 83 -20.30 -13.74 -12.67
N THR A 84 -20.39 -14.61 -11.67
CA THR A 84 -21.22 -14.47 -10.46
C THR A 84 -20.39 -14.32 -9.19
N SER A 85 -19.06 -14.49 -9.25
CA SER A 85 -18.16 -14.32 -8.11
C SER A 85 -17.06 -13.28 -8.41
N PRO A 86 -16.62 -12.49 -7.41
CA PRO A 86 -15.46 -11.63 -7.57
C PRO A 86 -14.21 -12.42 -7.99
N PRO A 87 -13.30 -11.81 -8.75
CA PRO A 87 -12.06 -12.47 -9.15
C PRO A 87 -11.19 -12.86 -7.94
N GLU A 88 -10.62 -14.07 -7.99
CA GLU A 88 -9.57 -14.51 -7.06
C GLU A 88 -8.18 -14.20 -7.63
N LEU A 89 -7.21 -14.02 -6.73
CA LEU A 89 -5.82 -13.80 -7.07
C LEU A 89 -5.03 -15.11 -7.00
N HIS A 90 -4.02 -15.26 -7.85
CA HIS A 90 -3.05 -16.35 -7.78
C HIS A 90 -1.65 -15.84 -8.17
N LEU A 91 -0.61 -16.61 -7.87
CA LEU A 91 0.73 -16.33 -8.40
C LEU A 91 0.74 -16.62 -9.90
N CYS A 92 1.27 -15.70 -10.71
CA CYS A 92 1.38 -15.91 -12.14
C CYS A 92 2.21 -17.17 -12.45
N ASP A 93 1.76 -17.93 -13.44
CA ASP A 93 2.49 -19.10 -13.95
C ASP A 93 3.68 -18.65 -14.79
N GLU A 94 4.89 -18.82 -14.26
CA GLU A 94 6.17 -18.47 -14.90
C GLU A 94 6.36 -19.14 -16.27
N LYS A 95 5.63 -20.22 -16.58
CA LYS A 95 5.67 -20.86 -17.91
C LYS A 95 4.78 -20.16 -18.93
N LYS A 96 3.78 -19.40 -18.47
CA LYS A 96 2.81 -18.68 -19.32
C LYS A 96 3.12 -17.20 -19.44
N TYR A 97 3.75 -16.62 -18.42
CA TYR A 97 4.00 -15.20 -18.35
C TYR A 97 5.49 -14.87 -18.25
N ASP A 98 5.93 -13.89 -19.03
CA ASP A 98 7.25 -13.28 -18.88
C ASP A 98 7.24 -12.33 -17.67
N LEU A 99 7.79 -12.78 -16.54
CA LEU A 99 7.83 -11.96 -15.33
C LEU A 99 8.71 -10.71 -15.46
N SER A 100 9.54 -10.57 -16.49
CA SER A 100 10.28 -9.33 -16.76
C SER A 100 9.41 -8.24 -17.40
N ASN A 101 8.24 -8.58 -17.94
CA ASN A 101 7.29 -7.62 -18.49
C ASN A 101 6.56 -6.88 -17.35
N PRO A 102 6.65 -5.54 -17.22
CA PRO A 102 5.99 -4.76 -16.16
C PRO A 102 4.48 -4.96 -16.09
N GLU A 103 3.84 -5.36 -17.19
CA GLU A 103 2.40 -5.62 -17.25
C GLU A 103 1.97 -6.94 -16.62
N VAL A 104 2.91 -7.83 -16.27
CA VAL A 104 2.59 -9.08 -15.56
C VAL A 104 2.46 -8.80 -14.06
N GLY A 105 1.26 -8.40 -13.68
CA GLY A 105 0.85 -8.15 -12.31
C GLY A 105 -0.61 -7.75 -12.22
N VAL A 106 -1.05 -7.44 -11.00
CA VAL A 106 -2.42 -7.01 -10.72
C VAL A 106 -2.42 -5.77 -9.82
N GLY A 107 -3.17 -4.77 -10.24
CA GLY A 107 -3.54 -3.62 -9.43
C GLY A 107 -4.72 -3.92 -8.53
N ILE A 108 -4.64 -3.54 -7.27
CA ILE A 108 -5.67 -3.74 -6.25
C ILE A 108 -6.03 -2.39 -5.63
N SER A 109 -7.32 -2.08 -5.65
CA SER A 109 -7.89 -0.89 -5.01
C SER A 109 -9.14 -1.24 -4.22
N SER A 110 -9.37 -0.60 -3.09
CA SER A 110 -10.51 -0.88 -2.21
C SER A 110 -11.32 0.39 -1.98
N ASP A 111 -12.58 0.36 -2.40
CA ASP A 111 -13.52 1.48 -2.30
C ASP A 111 -14.94 0.96 -2.03
N GLY A 112 -15.88 1.87 -1.78
CA GLY A 112 -17.26 1.55 -1.43
C GLY A 112 -18.15 1.13 -2.61
N HIS A 113 -17.67 1.22 -3.86
CA HIS A 113 -18.48 1.03 -5.06
C HIS A 113 -19.10 -0.38 -5.19
N PHE A 114 -18.47 -1.40 -4.59
CA PHE A 114 -18.87 -2.80 -4.74
C PHE A 114 -19.32 -3.43 -3.42
N THR A 115 -20.32 -4.30 -3.47
CA THR A 115 -20.87 -4.96 -2.27
C THR A 115 -20.27 -6.32 -2.00
N ASN A 116 -19.93 -7.09 -3.03
CA ASN A 116 -19.53 -8.50 -2.89
C ASN A 116 -18.02 -8.73 -2.85
N THR A 117 -17.20 -7.68 -2.92
CA THR A 117 -15.74 -7.74 -2.85
C THR A 117 -15.19 -6.65 -1.94
N ALA A 118 -14.04 -6.89 -1.30
CA ALA A 118 -13.33 -5.86 -0.55
C ALA A 118 -12.44 -4.99 -1.44
N PHE A 119 -12.11 -5.46 -2.64
CA PHE A 119 -11.27 -4.75 -3.59
C PHE A 119 -11.60 -5.06 -5.05
N LEU A 120 -11.31 -4.09 -5.91
CA LEU A 120 -11.22 -4.23 -7.36
C LEU A 120 -9.83 -4.75 -7.73
N ALA A 121 -9.76 -5.68 -8.69
CA ALA A 121 -8.53 -6.22 -9.23
C ALA A 121 -8.41 -5.93 -10.73
N ILE A 122 -7.39 -5.17 -11.12
CA ILE A 122 -7.14 -4.75 -12.51
C ILE A 122 -5.84 -5.39 -13.02
N PRO A 123 -5.88 -6.30 -14.00
CA PRO A 123 -4.68 -6.85 -14.62
C PRO A 123 -3.86 -5.75 -15.32
N GLY A 124 -2.53 -5.80 -15.19
CA GLY A 124 -1.63 -4.88 -15.88
C GLY A 124 -1.29 -3.63 -15.08
N LEU A 125 -0.05 -3.15 -15.23
CA LEU A 125 0.42 -1.93 -14.58
C LEU A 125 -0.10 -0.69 -15.29
N THR A 126 -0.11 -0.70 -16.63
CA THR A 126 -0.54 0.44 -17.44
C THR A 126 -2.05 0.69 -17.33
N PRO A 127 -2.95 -0.29 -17.48
CA PRO A 127 -4.38 -0.09 -17.24
C PRO A 127 -4.67 0.45 -15.84
N PHE A 128 -3.97 -0.10 -14.83
CA PHE A 128 -4.18 0.26 -13.43
C PHE A 128 -3.65 1.65 -13.06
N MET A 129 -2.44 2.00 -13.49
CA MET A 129 -1.82 3.25 -13.10
C MET A 129 -2.10 4.39 -14.09
N ARG A 130 -2.12 4.11 -15.40
CA ARG A 130 -2.17 5.13 -16.47
C ARG A 130 -3.41 5.07 -17.35
N GLY A 131 -4.21 4.01 -17.24
CA GLY A 131 -5.45 3.87 -17.99
C GLY A 131 -5.26 3.73 -19.50
N ASP A 132 -4.17 3.10 -19.96
CA ASP A 132 -3.86 2.86 -21.38
C ASP A 132 -3.86 4.10 -22.29
N LEU A 133 -3.65 5.28 -21.70
CA LEU A 133 -3.33 6.48 -22.47
C LEU A 133 -1.87 6.49 -22.91
N GLN A 134 -1.65 6.88 -24.16
CA GLN A 134 -0.30 7.15 -24.67
C GLN A 134 0.27 8.43 -24.03
N GLU A 135 1.59 8.54 -24.03
CA GLU A 135 2.26 9.76 -23.54
C GLU A 135 1.86 10.97 -24.40
N GLY A 136 1.30 12.00 -23.77
CA GLY A 136 0.79 13.20 -24.44
C GLY A 136 -0.59 13.06 -25.08
N GLU A 137 -1.20 11.88 -25.07
CA GLU A 137 -2.58 11.69 -25.52
C GLU A 137 -3.56 12.41 -24.60
N ARG A 138 -4.48 13.20 -25.15
CA ARG A 138 -5.48 13.93 -24.35
C ARG A 138 -6.59 13.01 -23.85
N LEU A 139 -6.92 13.10 -22.57
CA LEU A 139 -8.10 12.47 -21.98
C LEU A 139 -9.35 13.33 -22.18
N THR A 140 -10.18 12.96 -23.16
CA THR A 140 -11.55 13.48 -23.34
C THR A 140 -12.59 12.52 -22.76
N GLU A 141 -13.84 12.97 -22.62
CA GLU A 141 -14.98 12.14 -22.18
C GLU A 141 -15.22 10.94 -23.09
N GLU A 142 -15.16 11.13 -24.41
CA GLU A 142 -15.31 10.06 -25.39
C GLU A 142 -14.17 9.04 -25.26
N ARG A 143 -12.95 9.52 -25.02
CA ARG A 143 -11.79 8.64 -24.85
C ARG A 143 -11.89 7.84 -23.57
N ALA A 144 -12.29 8.45 -22.45
CA ALA A 144 -12.56 7.74 -21.20
C ALA A 144 -13.63 6.65 -21.40
N LYS A 145 -14.73 6.97 -22.10
CA LYS A 145 -15.77 5.99 -22.41
C LYS A 145 -15.25 4.81 -23.22
N GLN A 146 -14.39 5.05 -24.21
CA GLN A 146 -13.77 3.98 -25.00
C GLN A 146 -12.87 3.08 -24.14
N LEU A 147 -12.06 3.66 -23.26
CA LEU A 147 -11.19 2.93 -22.34
C LEU A 147 -12.01 2.07 -21.36
N ILE A 148 -13.03 2.67 -20.72
CA ILE A 148 -13.97 1.97 -19.84
C ILE A 148 -14.63 0.79 -20.58
N GLU A 149 -15.08 1.01 -21.82
CA GLU A 149 -15.67 -0.04 -22.63
C GLU A 149 -14.68 -1.16 -22.96
N SER A 150 -13.40 -0.86 -23.25
CA SER A 150 -12.39 -1.89 -23.46
C SER A 150 -12.13 -2.72 -22.21
N TYR A 151 -12.07 -2.11 -21.03
CA TYR A 151 -11.87 -2.84 -19.76
C TYR A 151 -13.07 -3.70 -19.38
N ALA A 152 -14.29 -3.19 -19.60
CA ALA A 152 -15.51 -3.97 -19.42
C ALA A 152 -15.57 -5.16 -20.38
N LYS A 153 -15.18 -4.99 -21.65
CA LYS A 153 -15.09 -6.10 -22.61
C LYS A 153 -14.01 -7.12 -22.24
N ALA A 154 -12.92 -6.68 -21.61
CA ALA A 154 -11.87 -7.54 -21.08
C ALA A 154 -12.28 -8.28 -19.79
N GLY A 155 -13.46 -7.97 -19.22
CA GLY A 155 -13.99 -8.66 -18.05
C GLY A 155 -13.44 -8.17 -16.71
N TYR A 156 -12.81 -6.98 -16.66
CA TYR A 156 -12.19 -6.47 -15.43
C TYR A 156 -13.18 -6.23 -14.29
N PHE A 157 -14.47 -6.06 -14.63
CA PHE A 157 -15.55 -5.85 -13.66
C PHE A 157 -16.52 -7.03 -13.60
N SER A 158 -16.15 -8.17 -14.19
CA SER A 158 -16.95 -9.39 -14.18
C SER A 158 -17.16 -9.90 -12.76
N GLY A 159 -18.38 -10.35 -12.44
CA GLY A 159 -18.70 -10.86 -11.11
C GLY A 159 -18.82 -9.81 -10.00
N LEU A 160 -18.64 -8.52 -10.29
CA LEU A 160 -18.78 -7.46 -9.28
C LEU A 160 -20.23 -6.98 -9.18
N GLU A 161 -20.69 -6.75 -7.95
CA GLU A 161 -22.00 -6.19 -7.64
C GLU A 161 -21.89 -4.74 -7.17
N LEU A 162 -22.66 -3.85 -7.80
CA LEU A 162 -22.64 -2.42 -7.52
C LEU A 162 -23.49 -2.06 -6.31
N LYS A 163 -23.00 -1.10 -5.53
CA LYS A 163 -23.74 -0.53 -4.41
C LYS A 163 -24.48 0.74 -4.84
N ASP A 164 -25.80 0.74 -4.70
CA ASP A 164 -26.67 1.85 -5.11
C ASP A 164 -26.38 3.17 -4.38
N GLN A 165 -25.89 3.11 -3.14
CA GLN A 165 -25.69 4.27 -2.27
C GLN A 165 -24.68 5.29 -2.82
N TYR A 166 -23.78 4.88 -3.72
CA TYR A 166 -22.76 5.74 -4.34
C TYR A 166 -23.12 6.22 -5.73
N LEU A 167 -24.27 5.81 -6.26
CA LEU A 167 -24.72 6.21 -7.59
C LEU A 167 -25.40 7.59 -7.54
N THR A 168 -25.08 8.45 -8.51
CA THR A 168 -25.87 9.65 -8.78
C THR A 168 -27.31 9.27 -9.20
N PRO A 169 -28.29 10.20 -9.16
CA PRO A 169 -29.65 9.89 -9.60
C PRO A 169 -29.71 9.33 -11.04
N SER A 170 -28.87 9.86 -11.94
CA SER A 170 -28.79 9.38 -13.33
C SER A 170 -28.24 7.96 -13.42
N GLU A 171 -27.22 7.62 -12.63
CA GLU A 171 -26.62 6.30 -12.60
C GLU A 171 -27.53 5.28 -11.91
N LYS A 172 -28.30 5.69 -10.89
CA LYS A 172 -29.35 4.85 -10.29
C LYS A 172 -30.39 4.46 -11.33
N ALA A 173 -30.85 5.42 -12.13
CA ALA A 173 -31.81 5.14 -13.20
C ALA A 173 -31.23 4.16 -14.24
N GLN A 174 -29.97 4.37 -14.63
CA GLN A 174 -29.26 3.45 -15.52
C GLN A 174 -29.13 2.04 -14.90
N PHE A 175 -28.77 1.95 -13.62
CA PHE A 175 -28.62 0.69 -12.90
C PHE A 175 -29.93 -0.10 -12.83
N VAL A 176 -31.05 0.58 -12.50
CA VAL A 176 -32.39 -0.04 -12.51
C VAL A 176 -32.76 -0.57 -13.90
N GLN A 177 -32.44 0.18 -14.96
CA GLN A 177 -32.68 -0.28 -16.33
C GLN A 177 -31.84 -1.51 -16.69
N ILE A 178 -30.57 -1.56 -16.27
CA ILE A 178 -29.68 -2.72 -16.45
C ILE A 178 -30.22 -3.94 -15.69
N GLN A 179 -30.69 -3.77 -14.45
CA GLN A 179 -31.30 -4.84 -13.67
C GLN A 179 -32.54 -5.41 -14.36
N LYS A 180 -33.42 -4.54 -14.86
CA LYS A 180 -34.60 -4.95 -15.64
C LYS A 180 -34.21 -5.72 -16.90
N GLN A 181 -33.15 -5.30 -17.61
CA GLN A 181 -32.65 -6.03 -18.78
C GLN A 181 -32.11 -7.41 -18.40
N LEU A 182 -31.42 -7.54 -17.28
CA LEU A 182 -30.93 -8.84 -16.78
C LEU A 182 -32.08 -9.78 -16.40
N GLU A 183 -33.14 -9.27 -15.78
CA GLU A 183 -34.34 -10.03 -15.42
C GLU A 183 -35.16 -10.47 -16.66
N GLN A 184 -35.18 -9.63 -17.70
CA GLN A 184 -35.92 -9.86 -18.93
C GLN A 184 -35.14 -10.65 -19.99
N ALA A 185 -33.83 -10.83 -19.82
CA ALA A 185 -32.99 -11.55 -20.78
C ALA A 185 -33.41 -13.02 -20.85
N THR A 186 -33.85 -13.45 -22.04
CA THR A 186 -34.28 -14.82 -22.31
C THR A 186 -33.20 -15.64 -23.03
N THR A 187 -32.22 -14.95 -23.62
CA THR A 187 -31.09 -15.56 -24.34
C THR A 187 -29.76 -15.29 -23.63
N PRO A 188 -28.75 -16.16 -23.81
CA PRO A 188 -27.39 -15.91 -23.32
C PRO A 188 -26.78 -14.59 -23.84
N GLU A 189 -27.09 -14.21 -25.08
CA GLU A 189 -26.59 -13.00 -25.74
C GLU A 189 -27.18 -11.73 -25.11
N GLU A 190 -28.49 -11.69 -24.86
CA GLU A 190 -29.15 -10.60 -24.15
C GLU A 190 -28.58 -10.43 -22.73
N ARG A 191 -28.39 -11.55 -22.01
CA ARG A 191 -27.81 -11.54 -20.68
C ARG A 191 -26.38 -11.02 -20.70
N LYS A 192 -25.56 -11.48 -21.66
CA LYS A 192 -24.17 -11.01 -21.83
C LYS A 192 -24.11 -9.52 -22.14
N ALA A 193 -25.02 -9.01 -22.97
CA ALA A 193 -25.09 -7.58 -23.28
C ALA A 193 -25.45 -6.74 -22.04
N ALA A 194 -26.46 -7.17 -21.27
CA ALA A 194 -26.86 -6.49 -20.03
C ALA A 194 -25.75 -6.53 -18.96
N LEU A 195 -25.03 -7.66 -18.84
CA LEU A 195 -23.86 -7.77 -17.95
C LEU A 195 -22.71 -6.85 -18.40
N LEU A 196 -22.49 -6.67 -19.70
CA LEU A 196 -21.49 -5.74 -20.20
C LEU A 196 -21.84 -4.29 -19.85
N GLU A 197 -23.11 -3.90 -19.92
CA GLU A 197 -23.56 -2.57 -19.49
C GLU A 197 -23.39 -2.38 -17.97
N LYS A 198 -23.66 -3.41 -17.15
CA LYS A 198 -23.34 -3.40 -15.71
C LYS A 198 -21.84 -3.15 -15.48
N GLN A 199 -20.99 -3.86 -16.22
CA GLN A 199 -19.54 -3.72 -16.12
C GLN A 199 -19.04 -2.34 -16.55
N LYS A 200 -19.62 -1.75 -17.61
CA LYS A 200 -19.33 -0.38 -18.02
C LYS A 200 -19.69 0.63 -16.94
N LEU A 201 -20.83 0.45 -16.26
CA LEU A 201 -21.22 1.33 -15.14
C LEU A 201 -20.23 1.20 -13.97
N GLY A 202 -19.85 -0.02 -13.59
CA GLY A 202 -18.80 -0.24 -12.59
C GLY A 202 -17.46 0.39 -12.97
N GLY A 203 -17.05 0.20 -14.23
CA GLY A 203 -15.83 0.81 -14.76
C GLY A 203 -15.88 2.33 -14.76
N LYS A 204 -17.03 2.95 -15.01
CA LYS A 204 -17.20 4.40 -14.94
C LYS A 204 -17.02 4.92 -13.51
N LEU A 205 -17.64 4.29 -12.51
CA LEU A 205 -17.57 4.69 -11.10
C LEU A 205 -16.14 4.63 -10.54
N SER A 206 -15.38 3.61 -10.97
CA SER A 206 -14.01 3.36 -10.53
C SER A 206 -12.92 4.08 -11.36
N PHE A 207 -13.26 4.74 -12.48
CA PHE A 207 -12.28 5.36 -13.38
C PHE A 207 -11.65 6.60 -12.73
N GLY A 208 -10.32 6.60 -12.61
CA GLY A 208 -9.56 7.64 -11.91
C GLY A 208 -9.69 7.61 -10.39
N THR A 209 -10.45 6.68 -9.81
CA THR A 209 -10.59 6.53 -8.35
C THR A 209 -9.93 5.24 -7.88
N ASP A 210 -10.20 4.13 -8.56
CA ASP A 210 -9.68 2.80 -8.23
C ASP A 210 -8.72 2.22 -9.28
N TYR A 211 -8.72 2.79 -10.48
CA TYR A 211 -7.78 2.47 -11.55
C TYR A 211 -7.58 3.67 -12.45
N ALA A 212 -6.63 3.58 -13.38
CA ALA A 212 -6.14 4.73 -14.14
C ALA A 212 -5.70 5.89 -13.22
N MET A 213 -5.02 5.56 -12.12
CA MET A 213 -4.79 6.47 -10.99
C MET A 213 -4.11 7.79 -11.35
N SER A 214 -3.11 7.76 -12.23
CA SER A 214 -2.37 8.95 -12.64
C SER A 214 -3.16 9.88 -13.54
N LEU A 215 -4.32 9.45 -14.05
CA LEU A 215 -5.19 10.33 -14.83
C LEU A 215 -5.79 11.43 -13.98
N SER A 216 -6.09 11.16 -12.71
CA SER A 216 -6.84 12.09 -11.86
C SER A 216 -6.05 12.61 -10.67
N ARG A 217 -4.88 12.01 -10.36
CA ARG A 217 -4.14 12.24 -9.12
C ARG A 217 -2.63 12.17 -9.35
N TYR A 218 -1.88 12.88 -8.52
CA TYR A 218 -0.47 12.54 -8.28
C TYR A 218 -0.40 11.27 -7.46
N THR A 219 0.50 10.36 -7.82
CA THR A 219 0.62 9.06 -7.17
C THR A 219 2.06 8.85 -6.72
N TYR A 220 2.26 8.58 -5.43
CA TYR A 220 3.56 8.36 -4.83
C TYR A 220 3.65 6.91 -4.38
N CYS A 221 4.63 6.18 -4.88
CA CYS A 221 4.74 4.75 -4.67
C CYS A 221 6.05 4.35 -4.01
N ILE A 222 6.03 3.23 -3.32
CA ILE A 222 7.20 2.46 -2.91
C ILE A 222 7.08 1.05 -3.49
N ASN A 223 8.15 0.60 -4.14
CA ASN A 223 8.30 -0.74 -4.68
C ASN A 223 9.22 -1.51 -3.73
N VAL A 224 8.69 -2.56 -3.11
CA VAL A 224 9.43 -3.41 -2.17
C VAL A 224 9.62 -4.78 -2.82
N PRO A 225 10.86 -5.18 -3.15
CA PRO A 225 11.14 -6.52 -3.67
C PRO A 225 10.64 -7.61 -2.72
N LEU A 226 9.95 -8.61 -3.27
CA LEU A 226 9.51 -9.80 -2.56
C LEU A 226 10.11 -11.04 -3.22
N ASN A 227 10.10 -12.17 -2.52
CA ASN A 227 10.21 -13.46 -3.19
C ASN A 227 8.82 -14.04 -3.46
N ARG A 228 8.80 -15.15 -4.20
CA ARG A 228 7.59 -15.81 -4.65
C ARG A 228 6.71 -16.27 -3.48
N GLU A 229 7.34 -16.82 -2.43
CA GLU A 229 6.65 -17.34 -1.25
C GLU A 229 5.95 -16.21 -0.48
N ILE A 230 6.62 -15.09 -0.25
CA ILE A 230 6.04 -13.94 0.44
C ILE A 230 4.96 -13.28 -0.42
N MET A 231 5.11 -13.23 -1.75
CA MET A 231 4.01 -12.81 -2.62
C MET A 231 2.80 -13.76 -2.48
N GLY A 232 3.02 -15.06 -2.31
CA GLY A 232 1.98 -16.04 -2.04
C GLY A 232 1.20 -15.75 -0.76
N GLU A 233 1.88 -15.39 0.33
CA GLU A 233 1.25 -14.96 1.59
C GLU A 233 0.40 -13.69 1.42
N VAL A 234 0.87 -12.73 0.60
CA VAL A 234 0.11 -11.51 0.28
C VAL A 234 -1.15 -11.84 -0.54
N VAL A 235 -1.02 -12.69 -1.56
CA VAL A 235 -2.14 -13.15 -2.41
C VAL A 235 -3.18 -13.89 -1.57
N GLU A 236 -2.75 -14.85 -0.73
CA GLU A 236 -3.65 -15.60 0.14
C GLU A 236 -4.34 -14.69 1.15
N HIS A 237 -3.64 -13.69 1.70
CA HIS A 237 -4.25 -12.71 2.58
C HIS A 237 -5.36 -11.90 1.90
N LEU A 238 -5.12 -11.41 0.68
CA LEU A 238 -6.13 -10.66 -0.08
C LEU A 238 -7.34 -11.55 -0.43
N ASN A 239 -7.10 -12.77 -0.91
CA ASN A 239 -8.19 -13.72 -1.14
C ASN A 239 -8.97 -14.03 0.15
N ALA A 240 -8.29 -14.17 1.28
CA ALA A 240 -8.94 -14.39 2.57
C ALA A 240 -9.84 -13.21 2.98
N ILE A 241 -9.49 -11.96 2.66
CA ILE A 241 -10.36 -10.80 2.87
C ILE A 241 -11.65 -10.94 2.05
N ASN A 242 -11.55 -11.28 0.76
CA ASN A 242 -12.73 -11.48 -0.09
C ASN A 242 -13.59 -12.67 0.35
N ARG A 243 -12.96 -13.78 0.76
CA ARG A 243 -13.63 -14.96 1.30
C ARG A 243 -14.22 -14.76 2.69
N SER A 244 -13.77 -13.73 3.42
CA SER A 244 -13.92 -13.65 4.87
C SER A 244 -15.38 -13.87 5.32
N LEU A 245 -15.55 -14.95 6.07
CA LEU A 245 -16.86 -15.47 6.48
C LEU A 245 -17.46 -14.64 7.60
N PRO A 246 -18.78 -14.76 7.80
CA PRO A 246 -19.40 -14.25 9.00
C PRO A 246 -18.68 -14.64 10.28
N ASN A 247 -18.31 -13.64 11.10
CA ASN A 247 -17.54 -13.72 12.36
C ASN A 247 -16.01 -13.84 12.26
N SER A 248 -15.37 -13.66 11.11
CA SER A 248 -13.91 -13.50 11.10
C SER A 248 -13.48 -12.23 11.87
N LYS A 249 -12.27 -12.21 12.43
CA LYS A 249 -11.72 -11.06 13.16
C LYS A 249 -10.25 -10.90 12.81
N GLY A 250 -9.73 -9.68 12.88
CA GLY A 250 -8.31 -9.39 12.74
C GLY A 250 -7.94 -8.78 11.39
N CYS A 251 -6.75 -9.10 10.90
CA CYS A 251 -6.11 -8.41 9.77
C CYS A 251 -6.78 -8.68 8.43
N ALA A 252 -7.41 -9.85 8.29
CA ALA A 252 -8.05 -10.33 7.07
C ALA A 252 -9.59 -10.25 7.19
N TRP A 253 -10.09 -9.27 7.96
CA TRP A 253 -11.50 -9.09 8.25
C TRP A 253 -12.11 -8.02 7.35
N ARG A 254 -13.34 -8.26 6.87
CA ARG A 254 -14.07 -7.32 6.00
C ARG A 254 -15.22 -6.56 6.69
N GLY A 255 -15.35 -6.68 8.01
CA GLY A 255 -16.39 -6.02 8.82
C GLY A 255 -17.51 -6.93 9.28
N GLU A 256 -18.33 -6.44 10.23
CA GLU A 256 -19.47 -7.19 10.79
C GLU A 256 -20.27 -7.82 9.67
N SER A 257 -20.23 -9.15 9.64
CA SER A 257 -21.12 -9.91 8.80
C SER A 257 -22.54 -9.68 9.27
N LYS A 258 -23.19 -8.73 8.60
CA LYS A 258 -24.61 -8.88 8.37
C LYS A 258 -24.84 -10.24 7.70
N PRO A 259 -26.02 -10.83 7.81
CA PRO A 259 -26.36 -12.09 7.14
C PRO A 259 -26.07 -12.14 5.63
N THR A 260 -25.79 -10.99 5.01
CA THR A 260 -25.72 -10.75 3.57
C THR A 260 -24.32 -10.86 2.95
N ASN A 261 -23.24 -11.13 3.71
CA ASN A 261 -21.87 -11.20 3.16
C ASN A 261 -21.36 -9.90 2.47
N ASP A 262 -22.01 -8.75 2.69
CA ASP A 262 -21.63 -7.48 2.07
C ASP A 262 -20.37 -6.88 2.70
N PHE A 263 -19.47 -6.34 1.86
CA PHE A 263 -18.37 -5.49 2.28
C PHE A 263 -18.88 -4.09 2.66
N VAL A 264 -18.46 -3.61 3.83
CA VAL A 264 -18.79 -2.27 4.31
C VAL A 264 -17.51 -1.45 4.38
N TRP A 265 -17.25 -0.71 3.31
CA TRP A 265 -16.20 0.31 3.31
C TRP A 265 -16.56 1.44 4.28
N ASP A 266 -15.61 1.79 5.15
CA ASP A 266 -15.72 2.91 6.08
C ASP A 266 -14.41 3.68 6.12
N ALA A 267 -14.47 4.99 5.87
CA ALA A 267 -13.30 5.86 5.77
C ALA A 267 -12.41 5.83 7.02
N LEU A 268 -12.94 5.46 8.19
CA LEU A 268 -12.21 5.41 9.45
C LEU A 268 -11.86 3.97 9.87
N HIS A 269 -12.79 3.02 9.73
CA HIS A 269 -12.69 1.68 10.31
C HIS A 269 -12.14 0.63 9.35
N ASN A 270 -12.48 0.72 8.07
CA ASN A 270 -12.12 -0.29 7.06
C ASN A 270 -12.10 0.35 5.67
N ASN A 271 -10.98 1.03 5.37
CA ASN A 271 -10.78 1.82 4.15
C ASN A 271 -9.67 1.23 3.26
N CYS A 272 -9.41 1.88 2.13
CA CYS A 272 -8.35 1.54 1.20
C CYS A 272 -6.96 1.35 1.84
N ALA A 273 -6.62 2.22 2.79
CA ALA A 273 -5.33 2.17 3.47
C ALA A 273 -5.21 0.98 4.42
N HIS A 274 -6.30 0.50 5.02
CA HIS A 274 -6.28 -0.70 5.86
C HIS A 274 -6.01 -1.95 5.02
N THR A 275 -6.71 -2.12 3.89
CA THR A 275 -6.48 -3.21 2.94
C THR A 275 -5.01 -3.25 2.51
N ALA A 276 -4.48 -2.12 2.05
CA ALA A 276 -3.11 -2.02 1.60
C ALA A 276 -2.07 -2.22 2.72
N HIS A 277 -2.32 -1.66 3.92
CA HIS A 277 -1.46 -1.84 5.09
C HIS A 277 -1.43 -3.29 5.56
N ASN A 278 -2.57 -3.96 5.61
CA ASN A 278 -2.66 -5.35 6.06
C ASN A 278 -2.08 -6.33 5.04
N ALA A 279 -2.14 -6.01 3.74
CA ALA A 279 -1.38 -6.72 2.72
C ALA A 279 0.15 -6.58 2.92
N LEU A 280 0.65 -5.38 3.24
CA LEU A 280 2.05 -5.19 3.66
C LEU A 280 2.37 -5.97 4.96
N ALA A 281 1.40 -6.09 5.87
CA ALA A 281 1.55 -6.87 7.10
C ALA A 281 1.53 -8.39 6.88
N ALA A 282 0.90 -8.85 5.79
CA ALA A 282 0.98 -10.24 5.34
C ALA A 282 2.39 -10.53 4.82
N ALA A 283 2.99 -9.58 4.09
CA ALA A 283 4.41 -9.65 3.72
C ALA A 283 5.38 -9.56 4.91
N GLY A 284 4.91 -9.27 6.13
CA GLY A 284 5.77 -9.12 7.31
C GLY A 284 6.53 -7.78 7.39
N LEU A 285 6.24 -6.83 6.51
CA LEU A 285 6.82 -5.49 6.55
C LEU A 285 6.32 -4.77 7.80
N VAL A 286 5.01 -4.51 7.87
CA VAL A 286 4.42 -3.72 8.96
C VAL A 286 3.62 -4.60 9.92
N PRO A 287 3.40 -4.17 11.18
CA PRO A 287 2.44 -4.84 12.06
C PRO A 287 1.03 -4.75 11.48
N CYS A 288 0.20 -5.75 11.73
CA CYS A 288 -1.21 -5.71 11.32
C CYS A 288 -2.01 -4.65 12.08
N LEU A 289 -2.98 -4.04 11.40
CA LEU A 289 -3.99 -3.17 11.98
C LEU A 289 -5.33 -3.92 12.02
N GLN A 290 -5.95 -3.95 13.19
CA GLN A 290 -7.32 -4.46 13.31
C GLN A 290 -8.29 -3.40 12.77
N VAL A 291 -9.23 -3.84 11.94
CA VAL A 291 -10.33 -3.06 11.38
C VAL A 291 -11.62 -3.32 12.15
N ASP A 292 -12.58 -2.41 12.04
CA ASP A 292 -13.92 -2.52 12.65
C ASP A 292 -13.88 -2.77 14.17
N VAL A 293 -12.90 -2.15 14.83
CA VAL A 293 -12.77 -2.14 16.29
C VAL A 293 -13.45 -0.91 16.89
N PRO A 294 -13.80 -0.93 18.19
CA PRO A 294 -14.38 0.24 18.85
C PRO A 294 -13.53 1.50 18.62
N LEU A 295 -14.20 2.65 18.48
CA LEU A 295 -13.58 3.92 18.07
C LEU A 295 -12.26 4.23 18.81
N SER A 296 -12.20 4.06 20.13
CA SER A 296 -10.99 4.32 20.94
C SER A 296 -9.77 3.47 20.53
N THR A 297 -10.00 2.24 20.06
CA THR A 297 -8.98 1.38 19.47
C THR A 297 -8.72 1.77 18.02
N GLN A 298 -9.77 2.12 17.26
CA GLN A 298 -9.65 2.54 15.87
C GLN A 298 -8.74 3.77 15.71
N LEU A 299 -8.79 4.72 16.64
CA LEU A 299 -7.90 5.89 16.62
C LEU A 299 -6.41 5.54 16.72
N LYS A 300 -6.09 4.39 17.34
CA LYS A 300 -4.71 3.87 17.42
C LYS A 300 -4.33 3.08 16.16
N ASN A 301 -5.33 2.56 15.45
CA ASN A 301 -5.20 1.75 14.25
C ASN A 301 -5.47 2.54 12.95
N LEU A 302 -5.54 3.87 13.03
CA LEU A 302 -5.84 4.69 11.86
C LEU A 302 -4.82 4.47 10.73
N ALA A 303 -5.28 3.89 9.63
CA ALA A 303 -4.53 3.79 8.39
C ALA A 303 -4.74 5.06 7.55
N ILE A 304 -3.69 5.87 7.41
CA ILE A 304 -3.67 7.04 6.53
C ILE A 304 -2.74 6.71 5.36
N PRO A 305 -3.18 6.87 4.09
CA PRO A 305 -2.39 6.48 2.93
C PRO A 305 -0.92 6.94 2.96
N GLY A 306 -0.69 8.25 3.13
CA GLY A 306 0.67 8.81 3.21
C GLY A 306 1.50 8.27 4.38
N LYS A 307 0.88 7.93 5.52
CA LYS A 307 1.59 7.35 6.67
C LYS A 307 2.01 5.91 6.40
N VAL A 308 1.16 5.12 5.73
CA VAL A 308 1.47 3.73 5.37
C VAL A 308 2.67 3.69 4.42
N LEU A 309 2.74 4.60 3.43
CA LEU A 309 3.93 4.76 2.57
C LEU A 309 5.20 4.96 3.41
N LEU A 310 5.16 5.89 4.37
CA LEU A 310 6.30 6.23 5.21
C LEU A 310 6.71 5.09 6.14
N ASP A 311 5.75 4.37 6.72
CA ASP A 311 6.03 3.22 7.57
C ASP A 311 6.65 2.07 6.75
N ALA A 312 6.14 1.80 5.55
CA ALA A 312 6.70 0.82 4.63
C ALA A 312 8.14 1.18 4.22
N HIS A 313 8.37 2.45 3.85
CA HIS A 313 9.69 2.97 3.52
C HIS A 313 10.67 2.87 4.69
N LYS A 314 10.26 3.33 5.87
CA LYS A 314 11.09 3.26 7.06
C LYS A 314 11.47 1.83 7.41
N GLN A 315 10.53 0.90 7.27
CA GLN A 315 10.77 -0.48 7.62
C GLN A 315 11.69 -1.18 6.62
N SER A 316 11.48 -0.95 5.32
CA SER A 316 12.29 -1.53 4.25
C SER A 316 13.73 -1.03 4.23
N GLN A 317 14.00 0.09 4.89
CA GLN A 317 15.35 0.66 5.05
C GLN A 317 15.86 0.65 6.50
N LYS A 318 15.21 -0.10 7.41
CA LYS A 318 15.52 -0.03 8.84
C LYS A 318 16.86 -0.71 9.15
N LEU A 319 17.93 0.06 9.04
CA LEU A 319 19.29 -0.36 9.36
C LEU A 319 19.93 0.48 10.49
N PRO A 320 20.93 -0.07 11.21
CA PRO A 320 21.32 -1.48 11.21
C PRO A 320 20.25 -2.36 11.87
N LEU A 321 20.18 -3.64 11.46
CA LEU A 321 19.15 -4.55 11.95
C LEU A 321 19.24 -4.76 13.47
N ASP A 322 18.09 -5.04 14.07
CA ASP A 322 17.97 -5.52 15.44
C ASP A 322 17.49 -6.97 15.40
N PRO A 323 18.43 -7.95 15.50
CA PRO A 323 18.10 -9.37 15.43
C PRO A 323 17.05 -9.80 16.46
N GLN A 324 17.07 -9.19 17.66
CA GLN A 324 16.12 -9.54 18.71
C GLN A 324 14.73 -9.02 18.38
N ALA A 325 14.61 -7.79 17.86
CA ALA A 325 13.32 -7.25 17.43
C ALA A 325 12.69 -8.06 16.28
N ILE A 326 13.51 -8.57 15.35
CA ILE A 326 13.04 -9.46 14.27
C ILE A 326 12.62 -10.82 14.86
N TYR A 327 13.43 -11.41 15.75
CA TYR A 327 13.10 -12.66 16.40
C TYR A 327 11.81 -12.55 17.21
N ASP A 328 11.61 -11.46 17.97
CA ASP A 328 10.43 -11.29 18.82
C ASP A 328 9.15 -11.04 18.01
N ASN A 329 9.27 -10.64 16.74
CA ASN A 329 8.15 -10.53 15.81
C ASN A 329 7.87 -11.89 15.14
N PRO A 330 6.78 -12.60 15.48
CA PRO A 330 6.54 -13.95 14.96
C PRO A 330 6.40 -14.02 13.44
N LYS A 331 5.87 -12.97 12.80
CA LYS A 331 5.72 -12.93 11.34
C LYS A 331 7.06 -12.75 10.63
N GLN A 332 7.90 -11.83 11.12
CA GLN A 332 9.23 -11.61 10.54
C GLN A 332 10.16 -12.79 10.80
N ARG A 333 10.08 -13.38 12.00
CA ARG A 333 10.77 -14.63 12.32
C ARG A 333 10.37 -15.75 11.37
N ARG A 334 9.05 -15.95 11.15
CA ARG A 334 8.54 -16.96 10.21
C ARG A 334 9.01 -16.69 8.78
N ALA A 335 8.86 -15.46 8.29
CA ALA A 335 9.26 -15.08 6.94
C ALA A 335 10.75 -15.39 6.68
N LEU A 336 11.61 -15.17 7.67
CA LEU A 336 13.02 -15.55 7.56
C LEU A 336 13.22 -17.08 7.62
N LEU A 337 12.64 -17.74 8.61
CA LEU A 337 12.87 -19.17 8.85
C LEU A 337 12.31 -20.07 7.74
N GLU A 338 11.12 -19.74 7.23
CA GLU A 338 10.37 -20.56 6.28
C GLU A 338 10.60 -20.11 4.83
N HIS A 339 10.81 -18.81 4.60
CA HIS A 339 10.87 -18.24 3.25
C HIS A 339 12.17 -17.52 2.94
N ASN A 340 13.16 -17.52 3.84
CA ASN A 340 14.44 -16.85 3.62
C ASN A 340 14.29 -15.36 3.24
N TRP A 341 13.30 -14.68 3.83
CA TRP A 341 12.99 -13.30 3.49
C TRP A 341 13.04 -12.37 4.70
N LEU A 342 13.50 -11.14 4.48
CA LEU A 342 13.58 -10.08 5.49
C LEU A 342 12.79 -8.84 5.05
N PRO A 343 12.18 -8.09 5.98
CA PRO A 343 11.59 -6.79 5.68
C PRO A 343 12.57 -5.79 5.09
N LEU A 344 13.85 -5.93 5.44
CA LEU A 344 14.93 -5.15 4.86
C LEU A 344 15.23 -5.67 3.45
N GLN A 345 15.05 -4.80 2.46
CA GLN A 345 15.36 -5.11 1.08
C GLN A 345 16.14 -3.95 0.48
N HIS A 346 17.41 -4.20 0.13
CA HIS A 346 18.09 -3.36 -0.86
C HIS A 346 17.22 -3.30 -2.14
N ASP A 347 17.39 -2.24 -2.93
CA ASP A 347 16.55 -1.94 -4.10
C ASP A 347 15.11 -1.54 -3.81
N THR A 348 14.72 -1.32 -2.55
CA THR A 348 13.44 -0.65 -2.31
C THR A 348 13.44 0.74 -2.97
N PHE A 349 12.52 0.95 -3.92
CA PHE A 349 12.52 2.13 -4.79
C PHE A 349 11.27 2.98 -4.60
N VAL A 350 11.45 4.30 -4.43
CA VAL A 350 10.35 5.26 -4.31
C VAL A 350 10.18 6.02 -5.62
N GLU A 351 8.96 6.10 -6.14
CA GLU A 351 8.63 6.79 -7.39
C GLU A 351 7.39 7.67 -7.26
N MET A 352 7.21 8.58 -8.22
CA MET A 352 6.01 9.39 -8.37
C MET A 352 5.56 9.32 -9.81
N LEU A 353 4.28 9.04 -9.97
CA LEU A 353 3.59 9.13 -11.25
C LEU A 353 2.87 10.48 -11.26
N PRO A 354 3.22 11.37 -12.19
CA PRO A 354 2.62 12.68 -12.26
C PRO A 354 1.17 12.58 -12.69
N PHE A 355 0.38 13.57 -12.28
CA PHE A 355 -0.93 13.81 -12.86
C PHE A 355 -0.82 13.96 -14.39
N HIS A 356 -1.73 13.31 -15.11
CA HIS A 356 -1.83 13.42 -16.56
C HIS A 356 -2.36 14.81 -16.95
N LYS A 357 -1.51 15.67 -17.52
CA LYS A 357 -1.81 17.09 -17.73
C LYS A 357 -2.85 17.37 -18.81
N GLU A 358 -2.86 16.59 -19.89
CA GLU A 358 -3.76 16.79 -21.02
C GLU A 358 -5.13 16.18 -20.70
N ASN A 359 -5.86 16.81 -19.79
CA ASN A 359 -7.05 16.21 -19.17
C ASN A 359 -8.25 17.16 -19.15
N GLU A 360 -9.37 16.73 -19.75
CA GLU A 360 -10.63 17.49 -19.77
C GLU A 360 -11.61 17.02 -18.68
N ILE A 361 -11.33 15.90 -18.01
CA ILE A 361 -12.21 15.26 -17.01
C ILE A 361 -11.80 15.62 -15.58
N TYR A 362 -10.51 15.71 -15.29
CA TYR A 362 -9.97 15.98 -13.95
C TYR A 362 -9.12 17.24 -13.90
N LYS A 363 -9.23 17.99 -12.80
CA LYS A 363 -8.40 19.16 -12.51
C LYS A 363 -7.09 18.73 -11.87
N ASP A 364 -6.02 19.39 -12.26
CA ASP A 364 -4.75 19.31 -11.55
C ASP A 364 -4.93 19.82 -10.10
N THR A 365 -4.72 18.92 -9.13
CA THR A 365 -4.82 19.22 -7.70
C THR A 365 -3.48 19.57 -7.05
N ALA A 366 -2.41 19.76 -7.83
CA ALA A 366 -1.09 20.18 -7.35
C ALA A 366 -1.19 21.40 -6.42
N GLY A 367 -2.07 22.35 -6.76
CA GLY A 367 -2.28 23.56 -5.95
C GLY A 367 -3.20 23.39 -4.74
N PHE A 368 -4.04 22.35 -4.70
CA PHE A 368 -5.15 22.26 -3.74
C PHE A 368 -4.98 21.18 -2.66
N THR A 369 -3.93 20.37 -2.71
CA THR A 369 -3.70 19.38 -1.64
C THR A 369 -2.34 19.47 -0.96
N TYR A 370 -2.45 19.43 0.36
CA TYR A 370 -1.48 19.25 1.43
C TYR A 370 -0.52 18.03 1.29
N ASN A 371 -0.37 17.47 0.08
CA ASN A 371 0.18 16.15 -0.22
C ASN A 371 1.40 16.14 -1.17
N HIS A 372 1.92 17.28 -1.64
CA HIS A 372 3.31 17.30 -2.15
C HIS A 372 4.33 16.93 -1.06
N ARG A 373 3.87 16.85 0.20
CA ARG A 373 4.65 16.40 1.35
C ARG A 373 3.74 15.48 2.17
N PRO A 374 3.83 14.14 2.03
CA PRO A 374 3.07 13.20 2.88
C PRO A 374 3.24 13.48 4.40
N TYR A 375 4.29 14.21 4.77
CA TYR A 375 4.57 14.71 6.12
C TYR A 375 3.69 15.87 6.62
N LEU A 376 3.00 16.61 5.75
CA LEU A 376 2.24 17.82 6.11
C LEU A 376 0.74 17.54 6.34
N SER A 377 0.14 16.61 5.59
CA SER A 377 -1.28 16.24 5.69
C SER A 377 -1.65 15.59 7.04
N VAL A 378 -0.71 14.84 7.64
CA VAL A 378 -0.89 14.27 8.99
C VAL A 378 -1.00 15.38 10.06
N ASN A 379 -0.31 16.52 9.86
CA ASN A 379 -0.26 17.60 10.85
C ASN A 379 -1.56 18.40 10.90
N LEU A 380 -2.19 18.65 9.74
CA LEU A 380 -3.38 19.51 9.65
C LEU A 380 -4.71 18.78 9.88
N MET A 381 -4.79 17.46 9.63
CA MET A 381 -5.94 16.63 10.07
C MET A 381 -6.18 16.77 11.58
N SER A 382 -5.12 16.82 12.38
CA SER A 382 -5.15 17.16 13.81
C SER A 382 -5.87 18.49 14.08
N ALA A 383 -5.63 19.50 13.24
CA ALA A 383 -6.11 20.85 13.42
C ALA A 383 -7.54 21.06 12.87
N LEU A 384 -7.92 20.38 11.79
CA LEU A 384 -9.25 20.49 11.16
C LEU A 384 -10.30 19.68 11.91
N ILE A 385 -9.97 18.47 12.37
CA ILE A 385 -10.90 17.66 13.15
C ILE A 385 -11.21 18.32 14.51
N GLY A 386 -10.25 19.08 15.07
CA GLY A 386 -10.48 19.89 16.27
C GLY A 386 -11.38 21.12 16.07
N LYS A 387 -11.66 21.55 14.83
CA LYS A 387 -12.42 22.77 14.53
C LYS A 387 -13.89 22.53 14.16
N PHE A 388 -14.25 21.37 13.62
CA PHE A 388 -15.58 21.15 13.03
C PHE A 388 -16.49 20.19 13.81
N VAL A 389 -16.04 19.58 14.90
CA VAL A 389 -16.85 18.61 15.66
C VAL A 389 -16.68 18.80 17.18
N PRO A 390 -17.71 19.25 17.91
CA PRO A 390 -17.61 19.59 19.33
C PRO A 390 -17.86 18.34 20.20
N ILE A 391 -16.93 17.38 20.21
CA ILE A 391 -17.00 16.24 21.15
C ILE A 391 -15.62 15.99 21.79
N ALA A 392 -15.60 15.90 23.12
CA ALA A 392 -14.39 15.75 23.95
C ALA A 392 -13.37 14.67 23.53
N PRO A 393 -13.75 13.49 22.97
CA PRO A 393 -12.79 12.48 22.52
C PRO A 393 -11.90 12.94 21.35
N LEU A 394 -12.32 13.94 20.58
CA LEU A 394 -11.57 14.42 19.41
C LEU A 394 -10.47 15.42 19.77
N ARG A 395 -10.52 16.03 20.97
CA ARG A 395 -9.41 16.84 21.48
C ARG A 395 -8.21 15.96 21.81
N GLU A 396 -8.45 14.76 22.34
CA GLU A 396 -7.40 13.75 22.50
C GLU A 396 -6.88 13.27 21.15
N MET A 397 -7.75 13.12 20.15
CA MET A 397 -7.34 12.78 18.78
C MET A 397 -6.50 13.88 18.12
N ALA A 398 -6.88 15.15 18.27
CA ALA A 398 -6.10 16.30 17.79
C ALA A 398 -4.73 16.36 18.47
N ASN A 399 -4.65 16.17 19.79
CA ASN A 399 -3.38 16.12 20.52
C ASN A 399 -2.52 14.90 20.12
N PHE A 400 -3.16 13.74 19.90
CA PHE A 400 -2.49 12.53 19.43
C PHE A 400 -1.89 12.73 18.04
N LEU A 401 -2.70 13.23 17.10
CA LEU A 401 -2.27 13.53 15.72
C LEU A 401 -1.19 14.62 15.70
N ASP A 402 -1.24 15.64 16.55
CA ASP A 402 -0.18 16.66 16.70
C ASP A 402 1.13 16.07 17.26
N SER A 403 1.04 15.08 18.16
CA SER A 403 2.24 14.36 18.62
C SER A 403 2.86 13.51 17.50
N LYS A 404 2.02 12.86 16.67
CA LYS A 404 2.47 12.07 15.51
C LYS A 404 3.09 12.97 14.45
N ALA A 405 2.47 14.12 14.21
CA ALA A 405 2.94 15.19 13.35
C ALA A 405 4.36 15.66 13.69
N LYS A 406 4.62 15.96 14.96
CA LYS A 406 5.95 16.35 15.44
C LYS A 406 6.99 15.24 15.22
N LYS A 407 6.62 13.98 15.45
CA LYS A 407 7.48 12.80 15.20
C LYS A 407 7.74 12.57 13.70
N ILE A 408 6.76 12.86 12.86
CA ILE A 408 6.87 12.77 11.39
C ILE A 408 7.79 13.88 10.86
N LYS A 409 7.69 15.10 11.40
CA LYS A 409 8.57 16.22 11.07
C LYS A 409 10.04 15.94 11.43
N SER A 410 10.32 15.30 12.56
CA SER A 410 11.69 14.91 12.91
C SER A 410 12.25 13.81 12.02
N LEU A 411 11.40 12.93 11.47
CA LEU A 411 11.80 11.94 10.46
C LEU A 411 12.10 12.60 9.11
N ALA A 412 11.29 13.58 8.68
CA ALA A 412 11.49 14.32 7.44
C ALA A 412 12.82 15.08 7.40
N ASN A 413 13.34 15.51 8.56
CA ASN A 413 14.60 16.25 8.65
C ASN A 413 15.85 15.35 8.65
N ASN A 414 15.69 14.04 8.45
CA ASN A 414 16.84 13.14 8.33
C ASN A 414 17.51 13.37 6.96
N PRO A 415 18.82 13.71 6.90
CA PRO A 415 19.53 14.02 5.66
C PRO A 415 19.48 12.90 4.60
N HIS A 416 19.14 11.67 5.00
CA HIS A 416 18.97 10.55 4.08
C HIS A 416 17.66 10.59 3.26
N PHE A 417 16.73 11.52 3.55
CA PHE A 417 15.57 11.81 2.69
C PHE A 417 15.90 12.74 1.51
N ALA A 418 17.12 13.27 1.46
CA ALA A 418 17.56 14.27 0.49
C ALA A 418 18.56 13.68 -0.51
N TYR A 419 18.09 12.86 -1.43
CA TYR A 419 18.82 12.66 -2.69
C TYR A 419 17.88 13.16 -3.77
N GLY A 420 18.37 13.99 -4.71
CA GLY A 420 17.63 14.94 -5.58
C GLY A 420 18.40 15.48 -6.77
N VAL A 421 17.96 15.14 -8.00
CA VAL A 421 18.48 15.54 -9.34
C VAL A 421 18.24 17.03 -9.69
N ASP A 422 17.48 17.77 -8.86
CA ASP A 422 17.45 19.24 -8.92
C ASP A 422 18.45 19.89 -7.95
N SER A 423 19.21 19.09 -7.18
CA SER A 423 20.51 19.54 -6.66
C SER A 423 21.50 19.41 -7.82
N PRO A 424 22.14 20.50 -8.27
CA PRO A 424 22.99 20.51 -9.47
C PRO A 424 24.34 19.79 -9.30
N SER A 425 24.41 18.63 -8.61
CA SER A 425 25.71 18.04 -8.26
C SER A 425 25.84 16.51 -8.23
N LEU A 426 24.76 15.72 -8.38
CA LEU A 426 24.89 14.26 -8.39
C LEU A 426 24.14 13.64 -9.58
N SER A 427 24.88 12.97 -10.43
CA SER A 427 24.36 12.03 -11.42
C SER A 427 23.62 10.87 -10.74
N LEU A 428 22.74 10.19 -11.47
CA LEU A 428 22.06 8.97 -11.00
C LEU A 428 23.07 7.90 -10.55
N GLU A 429 24.19 7.80 -11.25
CA GLU A 429 25.28 6.88 -10.92
C GLU A 429 25.91 7.22 -9.57
N GLU A 430 26.22 8.49 -9.30
CA GLU A 430 26.76 8.92 -8.00
C GLU A 430 25.75 8.73 -6.86
N ALA A 431 24.47 9.01 -7.10
CA ALA A 431 23.41 8.76 -6.12
C ALA A 431 23.29 7.27 -5.78
N ASN A 432 23.34 6.40 -6.80
CA ASN A 432 23.33 4.95 -6.62
C ASN A 432 24.57 4.45 -5.88
N ALA A 433 25.75 4.99 -6.19
CA ALA A 433 27.00 4.64 -5.52
C ALA A 433 26.99 5.00 -4.02
N LEU A 434 26.50 6.21 -3.67
CA LEU A 434 26.34 6.63 -2.28
C LEU A 434 25.32 5.77 -1.53
N HIS A 435 24.20 5.44 -2.18
CA HIS A 435 23.19 4.56 -1.61
C HIS A 435 23.74 3.15 -1.34
N ARG A 436 24.50 2.61 -2.30
CA ARG A 436 25.21 1.33 -2.16
C ARG A 436 26.18 1.36 -0.98
N GLU A 437 27.04 2.38 -0.90
CA GLU A 437 28.01 2.53 0.19
C GLU A 437 27.31 2.60 1.56
N TYR A 438 26.22 3.36 1.65
CA TYR A 438 25.41 3.43 2.87
C TYR A 438 24.92 2.04 3.30
N PHE A 439 24.29 1.29 2.41
CA PHE A 439 23.79 -0.06 2.73
C PHE A 439 24.91 -1.02 3.12
N LEU A 440 26.06 -0.98 2.45
CA LEU A 440 27.23 -1.80 2.82
C LEU A 440 27.73 -1.48 4.23
N ASN A 441 27.84 -0.19 4.60
CA ASN A 441 28.20 0.21 5.97
C ASN A 441 27.19 -0.31 6.99
N GLN A 442 25.91 -0.24 6.66
CA GLN A 442 24.84 -0.72 7.51
C GLN A 442 24.82 -2.26 7.67
N TYR A 443 25.17 -3.01 6.61
CA TYR A 443 25.36 -4.47 6.70
C TYR A 443 26.51 -4.80 7.65
N GLN A 444 27.63 -4.10 7.54
CA GLN A 444 28.77 -4.27 8.44
C GLN A 444 28.40 -4.05 9.92
N ARG A 445 27.68 -2.96 10.22
CA ARG A 445 27.14 -2.72 11.58
C ARG A 445 26.18 -3.81 12.05
N SER A 446 25.41 -4.40 11.13
CA SER A 446 24.50 -5.51 11.45
C SER A 446 25.28 -6.79 11.78
N PHE A 447 26.36 -7.08 11.06
CA PHE A 447 27.26 -8.20 11.38
C PHE A 447 27.96 -8.00 12.73
N GLU A 448 28.46 -6.81 13.04
CA GLU A 448 29.06 -6.50 14.35
C GLU A 448 28.08 -6.76 15.50
N ARG A 449 26.79 -6.41 15.30
CA ARG A 449 25.73 -6.71 16.28
C ARG A 449 25.47 -8.20 16.43
N LEU A 450 25.41 -8.95 15.32
CA LEU A 450 25.25 -10.41 15.35
C LEU A 450 26.41 -11.07 16.11
N GLU A 451 27.65 -10.68 15.82
CA GLU A 451 28.83 -11.19 16.51
C GLU A 451 28.82 -10.86 18.00
N LYS A 452 28.38 -9.65 18.37
CA LYS A 452 28.19 -9.29 19.79
C LYS A 452 27.13 -10.17 20.47
N ILE A 453 26.02 -10.48 19.79
CA ILE A 453 24.97 -11.36 20.33
C ILE A 453 25.51 -12.79 20.48
N LYS A 454 26.22 -13.33 19.49
CA LYS A 454 26.80 -14.68 19.54
C LYS A 454 27.80 -14.85 20.69
N LYS A 455 28.55 -13.78 21.03
CA LYS A 455 29.47 -13.75 22.18
C LYS A 455 28.78 -13.57 23.53
N SER A 456 27.48 -13.25 23.55
CA SER A 456 26.74 -13.02 24.80
C SER A 456 26.48 -14.31 25.58
N SER A 457 26.39 -14.20 26.90
CA SER A 457 26.02 -15.31 27.79
C SER A 457 24.62 -15.87 27.48
N SER A 458 23.71 -15.03 26.98
CA SER A 458 22.36 -15.44 26.55
C SER A 458 22.43 -16.41 25.39
N TYR A 459 23.20 -16.09 24.34
CA TYR A 459 23.36 -16.97 23.18
C TYR A 459 24.09 -18.28 23.55
N GLN A 460 25.16 -18.21 24.34
CA GLN A 460 25.85 -19.40 24.86
C GLN A 460 24.91 -20.30 25.68
N LYS A 461 24.01 -19.70 26.46
CA LYS A 461 22.96 -20.45 27.17
C LYS A 461 22.04 -21.17 26.18
N GLN A 462 21.60 -20.53 25.11
CA GLN A 462 20.79 -21.20 24.07
C GLN A 462 21.55 -22.35 23.40
N GLN A 463 22.84 -22.18 23.09
CA GLN A 463 23.69 -23.26 22.56
C GLN A 463 23.76 -24.46 23.52
N LYS A 464 24.01 -24.20 24.81
CA LYS A 464 24.05 -25.24 25.83
C LYS A 464 22.70 -25.97 25.90
N LEU A 465 21.59 -25.25 26.04
CA LEU A 465 20.23 -25.82 26.08
C LEU A 465 19.92 -26.67 24.83
N ALA A 466 20.31 -26.23 23.63
CA ALA A 466 20.08 -26.97 22.39
C ALA A 466 20.94 -28.25 22.30
N SER A 467 22.19 -28.19 22.77
CA SER A 467 23.18 -29.28 22.72
C SER A 467 23.03 -30.34 23.81
N GLU A 468 22.30 -30.07 24.90
CA GLU A 468 22.00 -31.04 25.95
C GLU A 468 21.14 -32.20 25.40
N GLN A 469 21.81 -33.19 24.79
CA GLN A 469 21.15 -34.24 24.02
C GLN A 469 21.08 -35.61 24.68
N LYS A 470 21.87 -35.97 25.70
CA LYS A 470 21.85 -37.36 26.21
C LYS A 470 22.08 -37.56 27.71
N ASP A 471 22.96 -36.78 28.35
CA ASP A 471 23.38 -37.08 29.74
C ASP A 471 22.27 -36.89 30.81
N ASN A 472 21.30 -36.01 30.55
CA ASN A 472 20.21 -35.76 31.50
C ASN A 472 19.09 -36.80 31.40
N GLN A 473 18.97 -37.50 30.26
CA GLN A 473 18.02 -38.60 30.09
C GLN A 473 18.43 -39.82 30.94
N GLN A 474 19.75 -40.03 31.13
CA GLN A 474 20.29 -41.05 32.03
C GLN A 474 20.16 -40.68 33.53
N LYS A 475 20.04 -39.39 33.87
CA LYS A 475 19.97 -38.89 35.26
C LYS A 475 18.55 -38.62 35.77
N GLY A 476 17.52 -39.05 35.05
CA GLY A 476 16.11 -38.93 35.47
C GLY A 476 15.60 -37.49 35.60
N LYS A 477 16.33 -36.48 35.11
CA LYS A 477 15.88 -35.08 35.13
C LYS A 477 14.94 -34.85 33.95
N LYS A 478 13.71 -34.39 34.22
CA LYS A 478 12.78 -33.92 33.20
C LYS A 478 13.40 -32.70 32.49
N VAL A 479 13.92 -32.92 31.29
CA VAL A 479 14.33 -31.83 30.40
C VAL A 479 13.07 -31.13 29.90
N ASP A 480 13.03 -29.80 30.00
CA ASP A 480 11.97 -29.00 29.38
C ASP A 480 12.18 -29.02 27.86
N GLN A 481 11.51 -29.97 27.20
CA GLN A 481 11.59 -30.17 25.76
C GLN A 481 11.16 -28.91 24.99
N ALA A 482 10.22 -28.11 25.51
CA ALA A 482 9.77 -26.88 24.88
C ALA A 482 10.87 -25.81 24.91
N ALA A 483 11.59 -25.68 26.03
CA ALA A 483 12.74 -24.77 26.13
C ALA A 483 13.86 -25.17 25.16
N LYS A 484 14.10 -26.47 24.98
CA LYS A 484 15.10 -27.00 24.03
C LYS A 484 14.74 -26.70 22.58
N GLU A 485 13.49 -26.93 22.16
CA GLU A 485 13.07 -26.63 20.80
C GLU A 485 13.09 -25.12 20.52
N LYS A 486 12.69 -24.28 21.49
CA LYS A 486 12.81 -22.82 21.38
C LYS A 486 14.26 -22.36 21.25
N ALA A 487 15.20 -23.01 21.95
CA ALA A 487 16.63 -22.73 21.82
C ALA A 487 17.15 -23.06 20.41
N LYS A 488 16.76 -24.22 19.86
CA LYS A 488 17.13 -24.61 18.48
C LYS A 488 16.56 -23.65 17.43
N GLU A 489 15.29 -23.26 17.57
CA GLU A 489 14.65 -22.28 16.68
C GLU A 489 15.42 -20.94 16.69
N TYR A 490 15.80 -20.45 17.88
CA TYR A 490 16.60 -19.23 18.00
C TYR A 490 17.98 -19.33 17.33
N LEU A 491 18.67 -20.47 17.48
CA LEU A 491 19.98 -20.66 16.84
C LEU A 491 19.86 -20.73 15.31
N ASN A 492 18.88 -21.50 14.80
CA ASN A 492 18.56 -21.58 13.37
C ASN A 492 18.18 -20.19 12.80
N PHE A 493 17.41 -19.40 13.56
CA PHE A 493 17.08 -18.03 13.19
C PHE A 493 18.32 -17.16 13.03
N MET A 494 19.24 -17.20 13.98
CA MET A 494 20.46 -16.38 13.94
C MET A 494 21.36 -16.74 12.76
N GLU A 495 21.46 -18.03 12.43
CA GLU A 495 22.21 -18.53 11.27
C GLU A 495 21.58 -18.06 9.96
N ARG A 496 20.27 -18.25 9.78
CA ARG A 496 19.56 -17.79 8.57
C ARG A 496 19.59 -16.28 8.41
N LEU A 497 19.52 -15.52 9.51
CA LEU A 497 19.61 -14.06 9.47
C LEU A 497 20.96 -13.62 8.92
N GLU A 498 22.05 -14.23 9.40
CA GLU A 498 23.39 -13.94 8.91
C GLU A 498 23.56 -14.34 7.44
N GLU A 499 23.07 -15.52 7.04
CA GLU A 499 23.11 -15.99 5.65
C GLU A 499 22.38 -15.01 4.72
N GLN A 500 21.17 -14.58 5.07
CA GLN A 500 20.42 -13.61 4.27
C GLN A 500 21.13 -12.25 4.19
N LEU A 501 21.73 -11.78 5.29
CA LEU A 501 22.49 -10.52 5.26
C LEU A 501 23.71 -10.62 4.35
N ARG A 502 24.45 -11.73 4.39
CA ARG A 502 25.60 -11.96 3.49
C ARG A 502 25.17 -12.03 2.04
N LYS A 503 24.05 -12.70 1.75
CA LYS A 503 23.48 -12.76 0.41
C LYS A 503 23.15 -11.36 -0.10
N GLN A 504 22.40 -10.56 0.65
CA GLN A 504 22.06 -9.19 0.25
C GLN A 504 23.29 -8.28 0.11
N GLU A 505 24.28 -8.41 1.00
CA GLU A 505 25.53 -7.66 0.89
C GLU A 505 26.29 -8.04 -0.40
N GLN A 506 26.36 -9.34 -0.74
CA GLN A 506 27.03 -9.81 -1.94
C GLN A 506 26.29 -9.40 -3.21
N ASP A 507 24.96 -9.52 -3.23
CA ASP A 507 24.11 -9.06 -4.32
C ASP A 507 24.34 -7.56 -4.57
N LEU A 508 24.36 -6.76 -3.50
CA LEU A 508 24.64 -5.33 -3.57
C LEU A 508 26.07 -4.99 -4.07
N LYS A 509 27.09 -5.79 -3.72
CA LYS A 509 28.47 -5.63 -4.21
C LYS A 509 28.62 -5.99 -5.69
N ASN A 510 27.81 -6.93 -6.18
CA ASN A 510 27.85 -7.39 -7.56
C ASN A 510 27.08 -6.48 -8.53
N LYS A 511 26.27 -5.55 -8.01
CA LYS A 511 25.52 -4.60 -8.83
C LYS A 511 26.43 -3.46 -9.34
N PRO A 512 26.30 -3.09 -10.63
CA PRO A 512 27.08 -2.02 -11.24
C PRO A 512 26.91 -0.68 -10.52
#